data_AF-A0A345BUV9-F1
#
_entry.id   AF-A0A345BUV9-F1
#
_cell.length_a   1.000
_cell.length_b   1.000
_cell.length_c   1.000
_cell.angle_alpha   90.00
_cell.angle_beta   90.00
_cell.angle_gamma   90.00
#
_symmetry.space_group_name_H-M   'P 1'
#
loop_
_entity.id
_entity.type
_entity.pdbx_description
1 polymer ?
#
loop_
_entity_poly.entity_id
_entity_poly.type
_entity_poly.pdbx_seq_one_letter_code
_entity_poly.pdbx_strand_id
1 'polypeptide(L)' 'MILTLLIVMFLINFIPFLIYYNQYKNLKKRNAGDRQYDKLAGRMMKASGLIMPAMLIIVVLVYIQQ' A
#
# COMPACT_ATOMS: atom_id res chain seq x y z
N MET A 1 20.44 -11.24 -1.84
CA MET A 1 19.49 -11.00 -2.95
C MET A 1 18.05 -11.21 -2.51
N ILE A 2 17.65 -12.42 -2.11
CA ILE A 2 16.27 -12.72 -1.62
C ILE A 2 15.87 -11.87 -0.42
N LEU A 3 16.75 -11.73 0.58
CA LEU A 3 16.50 -10.89 1.76
C LEU A 3 16.23 -9.42 1.39
N THR A 4 17.00 -8.88 0.44
CA THR A 4 16.82 -7.52 -0.08
C THR A 4 15.48 -7.35 -0.78
N LEU A 5 15.04 -8.35 -1.56
CA LEU A 5 13.75 -8.34 -2.25
C LEU A 5 12.57 -8.41 -1.26
N LEU A 6 12.68 -9.25 -0.23
CA LEU A 6 11.68 -9.32 0.83
C LEU A 6 11.52 -7.98 1.55
N ILE A 7 12.63 -7.29 1.83
CA ILE A 7 12.62 -5.95 2.43
C ILE A 7 11.94 -4.95 1.49
N VAL A 8 12.26 -4.96 0.19
CA VAL A 8 11.65 -4.06 -0.79
C VAL A 8 10.13 -4.32 -0.90
N MET A 9 9.73 -5.59 -1.01
CA MET A 9 8.31 -5.97 -1.04
C MET A 9 7.58 -5.56 0.25
N PHE A 10 8.24 -5.71 1.40
CA PHE A 10 7.69 -5.26 2.66
C PHE A 10 7.49 -3.73 2.68
N LEU A 11 8.51 -2.95 2.31
CA LEU A 11 8.45 -1.49 2.28
C LEU A 11 7.37 -0.95 1.33
N ILE A 12 7.23 -1.55 0.15
CA ILE A 12 6.21 -1.18 -0.84
C ILE A 12 4.79 -1.30 -0.26
N ASN A 13 4.52 -2.26 0.62
CA ASN A 13 3.23 -2.39 1.30
C ASN A 13 3.15 -1.54 2.58
N PHE A 14 4.23 -1.51 3.36
CA PHE A 14 4.24 -0.93 4.69
C PHE A 14 4.18 0.59 4.68
N ILE A 15 4.86 1.25 3.73
CA ILE A 15 4.83 2.71 3.58
C ILE A 15 3.40 3.22 3.30
N PRO A 16 2.68 2.75 2.27
CA PRO A 16 1.32 3.21 2.02
C PRO A 16 0.39 2.84 3.17
N PHE A 17 0.56 1.67 3.79
CA PHE A 17 -0.19 1.30 4.99
C PHE A 17 -0.05 2.34 6.10
N LEU A 18 1.17 2.77 6.43
CA LEU A 18 1.40 3.80 7.46
C LEU A 18 0.75 5.14 7.10
N ILE A 19 0.86 5.57 5.84
CA ILE A 19 0.26 6.83 5.36
C ILE A 19 -1.26 6.79 5.55
N TYR A 20 -1.89 5.71 5.10
CA TYR A 20 -3.33 5.55 5.14
C TYR A 20 -3.86 5.30 6.55
N TYR A 21 -3.11 4.57 7.38
CA TYR A 21 -3.40 4.39 8.79
C TYR A 21 -3.39 5.72 9.55
N ASN A 22 -2.41 6.59 9.28
CA ASN A 22 -2.35 7.91 9.89
C ASN A 22 -3.55 8.78 9.46
N GLN A 23 -3.93 8.73 8.18
CA GLN A 23 -5.13 9.41 7.69
C GLN A 23 -6.41 8.88 8.37
N TYR A 24 -6.54 7.56 8.53
CA TYR A 24 -7.65 6.94 9.24
C TYR A 24 -7.73 7.39 10.69
N LYS A 25 -6.59 7.41 11.41
CA LYS A 25 -6.50 7.93 12.78
C LYS A 25 -6.95 9.38 12.86
N ASN A 26 -6.57 10.22 11.90
CA ASN A 26 -6.97 11.63 11.87
C ASN A 26 -8.47 11.80 11.62
N LEU A 27 -9.07 10.98 10.75
CA LEU A 27 -10.52 10.97 10.55
C LEU A 27 -11.27 10.54 11.81
N LYS A 28 -10.77 9.49 12.48
CA LYS A 28 -11.33 9.01 13.76
C LYS A 28 -11.28 10.07 14.85
N LYS A 29 -10.15 10.80 14.97
CA LYS A 29 -10.01 11.89 15.95
C LYS A 29 -10.96 13.07 15.69
N ARG A 30 -11.38 13.28 14.45
CA ARG A 30 -12.23 14.40 14.04
C ARG A 30 -13.72 14.05 14.00
N ASN A 31 -14.11 12.85 14.43
CA ASN A 31 -15.48 12.32 14.24
C ASN A 31 -15.97 12.53 12.80
N ALA A 32 -15.08 12.24 11.85
CA ALA A 32 -15.38 12.35 10.43
C ALA A 32 -16.61 11.52 10.05
N GLY A 33 -17.45 12.06 9.16
CA GLY A 33 -18.59 11.31 8.62
C GLY A 33 -18.18 10.26 7.58
N ASP A 34 -19.08 9.32 7.30
CA ASP A 34 -18.86 8.14 6.45
C ASP A 34 -18.27 8.49 5.07
N ARG A 35 -18.71 9.58 4.44
CA ARG A 35 -18.17 10.03 3.13
C ARG A 35 -16.64 10.25 3.14
N GLN A 36 -16.07 10.65 4.28
CA GLN A 36 -14.63 10.90 4.39
C GLN A 36 -13.86 9.57 4.49
N TYR A 37 -14.46 8.57 5.14
CA TYR A 37 -13.94 7.21 5.16
C TYR A 37 -14.03 6.56 3.79
N ASP A 38 -15.13 6.72 3.05
CA ASP A 38 -15.27 6.23 1.68
C ASP A 38 -14.20 6.82 0.75
N LYS A 39 -13.95 8.13 0.88
CA LYS A 39 -12.88 8.80 0.12
C LYS A 39 -11.49 8.30 0.50
N LEU A 40 -11.27 7.91 1.76
CA LEU A 40 -10.01 7.30 2.19
C LEU A 40 -9.88 5.88 1.64
N ALA A 41 -10.93 5.06 1.74
CA ALA A 41 -11.00 3.71 1.21
C ALA A 41 -10.79 3.70 -0.31
N GLY A 42 -11.43 4.60 -1.06
CA GLY A 42 -11.24 4.74 -2.50
C GLY A 42 -9.79 5.09 -2.87
N ARG A 43 -9.11 5.93 -2.08
CA ARG A 43 -7.68 6.22 -2.28
C ARG A 43 -6.79 5.03 -1.95
N MET A 44 -7.08 4.29 -0.88
CA MET A 44 -6.39 3.03 -0.55
C MET A 44 -6.54 2.02 -1.70
N MET A 45 -7.76 1.79 -2.19
CA MET A 45 -8.04 0.87 -3.30
C MET A 45 -7.31 1.29 -4.57
N LYS A 46 -7.30 2.58 -4.92
CA LYS A 46 -6.57 3.08 -6.09
C LYS A 46 -5.06 2.85 -5.96
N ALA A 47 -4.48 3.07 -4.78
CA ALA A 47 -3.07 2.80 -4.53
C ALA A 47 -2.77 1.29 -4.59
N SER A 48 -3.61 0.46 -3.98
CA SER A 48 -3.49 -1.01 -4.07
C SER A 48 -3.58 -1.49 -5.53
N GLY A 49 -4.46 -0.90 -6.34
CA GLY A 49 -4.59 -1.20 -7.76
C GLY A 49 -3.34 -0.88 -8.60
N LEU A 50 -2.44 -0.01 -8.10
CA LEU A 50 -1.13 0.25 -8.72
C LEU A 50 -0.02 -0.62 -8.12
N ILE A 51 -0.06 -0.85 -6.80
CA ILE A 51 0.94 -1.64 -6.08
C ILE A 51 0.88 -3.11 -6.50
N MET A 52 -0.32 -3.66 -6.67
CA MET A 52 -0.53 -5.07 -7.00
C MET A 52 0.08 -5.48 -8.36
N PRO A 53 -0.14 -4.75 -9.47
CA PRO A 53 0.54 -5.05 -10.73
C PRO A 53 2.05 -4.77 -10.66
N ALA A 54 2.49 -3.74 -9.95
CA ALA A 54 3.92 -3.48 -9.76
C ALA A 54 4.63 -4.64 -9.02
N MET A 55 3.98 -5.22 -8.02
CA MET A 55 4.48 -6.40 -7.30
C MET A 55 4.63 -7.62 -8.21
N LEU A 56 3.64 -7.89 -9.06
CA LEU A 56 3.72 -8.97 -10.03
C LEU A 56 4.92 -8.80 -10.98
N ILE A 57 5.13 -7.59 -11.49
CA ILE A 57 6.27 -7.28 -12.37
C ILE A 57 7.59 -7.53 -11.63
N ILE A 58 7.71 -7.09 -10.38
CA ILE A 58 8.92 -7.31 -9.57
C ILE A 58 9.17 -8.81 -9.39
N VAL A 59 8.16 -9.61 -9.05
CA VAL A 59 8.30 -11.07 -8.91
C VAL A 59 8.77 -11.71 -10.22
N VAL A 60 8.20 -11.31 -11.36
CA VAL A 60 8.59 -11.83 -12.68
C VAL A 60 10.04 -11.46 -13.02
N LEU A 61 10.44 -10.21 -12.79
CA LEU A 61 11.82 -9.78 -13.04
C LEU A 61 12.83 -10.53 -12.16
N VAL A 62 12.49 -10.76 -10.90
CA VAL A 62 13.30 -11.55 -9.98
C VAL A 62 13.43 -12.99 -10.45
N TYR A 63 12.32 -13.59 -10.89
CA TYR A 63 12.31 -14.97 -11.39
C TYR A 63 13.21 -15.15 -12.62
N ILE A 64 13.20 -14.17 -13.54
CA ILE A 64 14.04 -14.20 -14.75
C ILE A 64 15.53 -13.98 -14.42
N GLN A 65 15.84 -13.29 -13.32
CA GLN A 65 17.21 -13.02 -12.89
C GLN A 65 17.82 -14.10 -11.98
N GLN A 66 17.02 -15.09 -11.55
CA GLN A 66 17.48 -16.29 -10.84
C GLN A 66 17.75 -17.43 -11.82
#